data_AF-A0A8H7F3Y4-F1
#
_entry.id   AF-A0A8H7F3Y4-F1
#
_cell.length_a   1.000
_cell.length_b   1.000
_cell.length_c   1.000
_cell.angle_alpha   90.00
_cell.angle_beta   90.00
_cell.angle_gamma   90.00
#
_symmetry.space_group_name_H-M   'P 1'
#
loop_
_entity.id
_entity.type
_entity.pdbx_description
1 polymer ?
#
loop_
_entity_poly.entity_id
_entity_poly.type
_entity_poly.pdbx_seq_one_letter_code
_entity_poly.pdbx_strand_id
1 'polypeptide(L)'
;MAQRKGQRATSKNVNREKTSQSTKEETQKPLVDISEEEQWRLINETGILKKIPRTEQKTNSDGMGKENDKDEEDIGVGEDILNTIFYLVPFSFLLTMMEIVIHYQYNEKPTIPIILDRMIPGVPILALFIFYTLRYKAYRSTQIFLFAISILSGCRLIFQINNANWLTNIKQCPPLATIWIFTVFMADLGPAVIALLTVASFVWWKELRIIM
;
A
#
# COMPACT_ATOMS: atom_id res chain seq x y z
N MET A 1 57.69 -41.41 -48.75
CA MET A 1 57.88 -41.97 -47.40
C MET A 1 58.76 -41.03 -46.59
N ALA A 2 58.40 -40.82 -45.32
CA ALA A 2 59.20 -40.32 -44.19
C ALA A 2 59.55 -38.80 -44.06
N GLN A 3 58.77 -38.16 -43.18
CA GLN A 3 59.10 -37.22 -42.08
C GLN A 3 60.24 -36.18 -42.20
N ARG A 4 59.96 -34.90 -41.85
CA ARG A 4 60.27 -34.28 -40.52
C ARG A 4 59.97 -32.77 -40.45
N LYS A 5 59.39 -32.38 -39.30
CA LYS A 5 59.36 -31.11 -38.53
C LYS A 5 60.09 -29.85 -39.04
N GLY A 6 59.44 -28.69 -38.84
CA GLY A 6 60.07 -27.36 -38.67
C GLY A 6 59.12 -26.22 -39.03
N GLN A 7 58.32 -25.71 -38.08
CA GLN A 7 58.52 -24.47 -37.33
C GLN A 7 58.29 -23.13 -38.09
N ARG A 8 57.30 -22.42 -37.56
CA ARG A 8 57.16 -20.95 -37.33
C ARG A 8 57.02 -20.02 -38.53
N ALA A 9 55.80 -19.50 -38.65
CA ALA A 9 55.44 -18.31 -39.41
C ALA A 9 55.43 -17.05 -38.51
N THR A 10 55.89 -15.95 -39.12
CA THR A 10 55.32 -14.58 -39.09
C THR A 10 55.29 -13.75 -37.80
N SER A 11 56.28 -12.84 -37.71
CA SER A 11 56.16 -11.37 -37.87
C SER A 11 54.89 -10.62 -37.42
N LYS A 12 55.14 -9.59 -36.59
CA LYS A 12 54.62 -8.19 -36.60
C LYS A 12 53.11 -7.92 -36.51
N ASN A 13 52.71 -7.15 -35.50
CA ASN A 13 52.34 -5.71 -35.56
C ASN A 13 51.46 -5.38 -34.34
N VAL A 14 51.87 -4.48 -33.45
CA VAL A 14 51.68 -3.01 -33.47
C VAL A 14 50.28 -2.57 -33.07
N ASN A 15 50.28 -1.50 -32.26
CA ASN A 15 49.20 -0.54 -31.97
C ASN A 15 48.23 -0.92 -30.84
N ARG A 16 47.76 -0.01 -29.98
CA ARG A 16 47.90 1.45 -29.92
C ARG A 16 47.37 1.93 -28.55
N GLU A 17 48.09 2.90 -27.98
CA GLU A 17 47.61 4.05 -27.20
C GLU A 17 46.75 3.92 -25.92
N LYS A 18 47.33 4.51 -24.87
CA LYS A 18 46.78 5.56 -23.97
C LYS A 18 45.85 5.16 -22.82
N THR A 19 46.50 5.02 -21.66
CA THR A 19 46.40 5.91 -20.49
C THR A 19 45.25 6.94 -20.45
N SER A 20 44.36 6.78 -19.47
CA SER A 20 44.12 7.75 -18.36
C SER A 20 43.00 7.20 -17.47
N GLN A 21 43.32 6.73 -16.27
CA GLN A 21 43.14 7.44 -14.99
C GLN A 21 41.68 7.73 -14.62
N SER A 22 41.14 7.05 -13.60
CA SER A 22 41.01 7.63 -12.24
C SER A 22 40.26 6.69 -11.29
N THR A 23 40.96 6.28 -10.22
CA THR A 23 40.50 6.08 -8.83
C THR A 23 39.40 5.05 -8.51
N LYS A 24 39.77 3.94 -7.85
CA LYS A 24 39.16 3.46 -6.58
C LYS A 24 39.80 2.17 -6.02
N GLU A 25 40.06 2.23 -4.71
CA GLU A 25 40.03 1.16 -3.71
C GLU A 25 41.06 0.03 -3.75
N GLU A 26 41.95 0.05 -2.74
CA GLU A 26 42.85 -1.05 -2.36
C GLU A 26 42.05 -2.32 -2.06
N THR A 27 41.93 -3.21 -3.04
CA THR A 27 41.56 -4.60 -2.79
C THR A 27 42.82 -5.35 -2.40
N GLN A 28 43.03 -5.52 -1.09
CA GLN A 28 44.06 -6.43 -0.58
C GLN A 28 43.83 -7.81 -1.21
N LYS A 29 44.79 -8.26 -2.03
CA LYS A 29 44.84 -9.64 -2.49
C LYS A 29 45.04 -10.54 -1.26
N PRO A 30 44.30 -11.66 -1.11
CA PRO A 30 44.55 -12.59 -0.02
C PRO A 30 46.00 -13.12 -0.10
N LEU A 31 46.72 -13.12 1.02
CA LEU A 31 48.13 -13.54 1.11
C LEU A 31 48.36 -15.06 0.95
N VAL A 32 47.32 -15.84 0.65
CA VAL A 32 47.40 -17.28 0.36
C VAL A 32 46.51 -17.58 -0.84
N ASP A 33 47.12 -18.01 -1.94
CA ASP A 33 46.45 -18.38 -3.18
C ASP A 33 45.95 -19.83 -3.05
N ILE A 34 44.81 -19.99 -2.38
CA ILE A 34 44.15 -21.28 -2.19
C ILE A 34 43.42 -21.61 -3.50
N SER A 35 43.67 -22.80 -4.06
CA SER A 35 42.95 -23.30 -5.24
C SER A 35 41.43 -23.22 -5.00
N GLU A 36 40.66 -22.79 -6.00
CA GLU A 36 39.21 -22.66 -5.91
C GLU A 36 38.54 -23.92 -5.35
N GLU A 37 39.09 -25.10 -5.65
CA GLU A 37 38.62 -26.40 -5.16
C GLU A 37 38.75 -26.55 -3.63
N GLU A 38 39.83 -26.06 -3.04
CA GLU A 38 40.04 -26.09 -1.58
C GLU A 38 39.17 -25.04 -0.88
N GLN A 39 38.90 -23.90 -1.54
CA GLN A 39 37.92 -22.93 -1.04
C GLN A 39 36.53 -23.55 -0.95
N TRP A 40 36.08 -24.23 -2.02
CA TRP A 40 34.78 -24.92 -2.02
C TRP A 40 34.69 -25.99 -0.94
N ARG A 41 35.79 -26.71 -0.68
CA ARG A 41 35.86 -27.69 0.41
C ARG A 41 35.70 -27.03 1.78
N LEU A 42 36.46 -25.97 2.06
CA LEU A 42 36.39 -25.24 3.33
C LEU A 42 35.02 -24.64 3.57
N ILE A 43 34.39 -24.08 2.54
CA ILE A 43 33.06 -23.50 2.58
C ILE A 43 32.00 -24.57 2.95
N ASN A 44 32.15 -25.78 2.44
CA ASN A 44 31.27 -26.91 2.76
C ASN A 44 31.52 -27.46 4.18
N GLU A 45 32.79 -27.59 4.59
CA GLU A 45 33.17 -28.10 5.92
C GLU A 45 32.83 -27.12 7.05
N THR A 46 32.93 -25.81 6.81
CA THR A 46 32.64 -24.78 7.82
C THR A 46 31.16 -24.45 7.96
N GLY A 47 30.32 -24.92 7.04
CA GLY A 47 28.87 -24.73 7.07
C GLY A 47 28.43 -23.26 7.03
N ILE A 48 29.28 -22.35 6.57
CA ILE A 48 29.05 -20.90 6.59
C ILE A 48 27.83 -20.50 5.76
N LEU A 49 27.55 -21.18 4.64
CA LEU A 49 26.35 -20.91 3.82
C LEU A 49 25.03 -21.24 4.53
N LYS A 50 25.01 -22.16 5.49
CA LYS A 50 23.78 -22.47 6.25
C LYS A 50 23.48 -21.42 7.32
N LYS A 51 24.44 -20.58 7.68
CA LYS A 51 24.29 -19.53 8.70
C LYS A 51 23.86 -18.17 8.13
N ILE A 52 23.73 -18.05 6.82
CA ILE A 52 23.21 -16.83 6.19
C ILE A 52 21.69 -16.95 6.18
N PRO A 53 20.95 -16.13 6.96
CA PRO A 53 19.50 -16.04 6.78
C PRO A 53 19.25 -15.61 5.33
N ARG A 54 18.46 -16.40 4.61
CA ARG A 54 18.07 -16.15 3.23
C ARG A 54 17.17 -14.92 3.20
N THR A 55 17.77 -13.73 3.25
CA THR A 55 17.08 -12.48 2.93
C THR A 55 16.72 -12.54 1.46
N GLU A 56 15.45 -12.79 1.19
CA GLU A 56 14.91 -12.86 -0.16
C GLU A 56 15.10 -11.53 -0.88
N GLN A 57 16.00 -11.56 -1.84
CA GLN A 57 16.14 -10.55 -2.86
C GLN A 57 15.01 -10.79 -3.89
N LYS A 58 13.89 -10.09 -3.76
CA LYS A 58 12.91 -9.91 -4.85
C LYS A 58 12.93 -8.46 -5.29
N THR A 59 13.74 -8.17 -6.30
CA THR A 59 13.55 -7.03 -7.20
C THR A 59 13.10 -7.60 -8.54
N ASN A 60 11.84 -7.42 -8.89
CA ASN A 60 11.37 -6.88 -10.17
C ASN A 60 9.85 -6.94 -10.24
N SER A 61 9.27 -5.80 -10.60
CA SER A 61 7.87 -5.56 -10.93
C SER A 61 7.37 -6.50 -12.03
N ASP A 62 6.21 -7.13 -11.81
CA ASP A 62 5.05 -7.09 -12.71
C ASP A 62 3.91 -7.98 -12.20
N GLY A 63 2.67 -7.48 -12.30
CA GLY A 63 1.48 -8.31 -12.54
C GLY A 63 0.81 -9.00 -11.35
N MET A 64 -0.19 -8.31 -10.78
CA MET A 64 -1.50 -8.81 -10.32
C MET A 64 -1.70 -10.35 -10.23
N GLY A 65 -1.84 -10.87 -9.01
CA GLY A 65 -2.45 -12.20 -8.80
C GLY A 65 -2.14 -12.86 -7.46
N LYS A 66 -3.11 -12.82 -6.54
CA LYS A 66 -3.36 -13.75 -5.42
C LYS A 66 -2.20 -14.63 -4.92
N GLU A 67 -1.74 -14.34 -3.71
CA GLU A 67 -1.33 -15.38 -2.76
C GLU A 67 -2.06 -15.14 -1.44
N ASN A 68 -3.02 -16.03 -1.14
CA ASN A 68 -3.43 -16.31 0.22
C ASN A 68 -2.36 -17.25 0.75
N ASP A 69 -1.36 -16.74 1.45
CA ASP A 69 -0.58 -17.56 2.37
C ASP A 69 -0.21 -16.73 3.59
N LYS A 70 -0.38 -17.39 4.74
CA LYS A 70 -0.40 -16.84 6.08
C LYS A 70 1.02 -16.64 6.61
N ASP A 71 1.72 -15.69 6.03
CA ASP A 71 2.88 -15.09 6.69
C ASP A 71 2.44 -13.68 7.08
N GLU A 72 1.86 -13.57 8.29
CA GLU A 72 1.79 -12.29 8.99
C GLU A 72 3.24 -11.88 9.28
N GLU A 73 3.91 -11.30 8.28
CA GLU A 73 5.08 -10.47 8.52
C GLU A 73 4.60 -9.40 9.50
N ASP A 74 5.02 -9.52 10.77
CA ASP A 74 4.79 -8.53 11.81
C ASP A 74 5.58 -7.27 11.44
N ILE A 75 5.07 -6.57 10.44
CA ILE A 75 5.41 -5.20 10.12
C ILE A 75 5.26 -4.44 11.43
N GLY A 76 6.39 -4.02 11.99
CA GLY A 76 6.43 -3.48 13.34
C GLY A 76 5.40 -2.37 13.50
N VAL A 77 4.88 -2.17 14.71
CA VAL A 77 3.83 -1.17 15.00
C VAL A 77 4.15 0.23 14.42
N GLY A 78 5.43 0.57 14.25
CA GLY A 78 5.85 1.79 13.57
C GLY A 78 5.43 1.88 12.09
N GLU A 79 5.53 0.80 11.32
CA GLU A 79 5.11 0.75 9.92
C GLU A 79 3.58 0.85 9.81
N ASP A 80 2.84 0.20 10.71
CA ASP A 80 1.38 0.35 10.80
C ASP A 80 0.95 1.78 11.07
N ILE A 81 1.65 2.49 11.97
CA ILE A 81 1.39 3.90 12.28
C ILE A 81 1.71 4.77 11.06
N LEU A 82 2.84 4.55 10.39
CA LEU A 82 3.20 5.31 9.19
C LEU A 82 2.19 5.10 8.07
N ASN A 83 1.82 3.85 7.80
CA ASN A 83 0.76 3.50 6.85
C ASN A 83 -0.55 4.19 7.23
N THR A 84 -0.93 4.13 8.50
CA THR A 84 -2.13 4.83 8.99
C THR A 84 -2.07 6.33 8.72
N ILE A 85 -0.94 6.98 8.97
CA ILE A 85 -0.76 8.41 8.70
C ILE A 85 -0.89 8.70 7.19
N PHE A 86 -0.31 7.85 6.32
CA PHE A 86 -0.44 7.99 4.87
C PHE A 86 -1.89 7.96 4.40
N TYR A 87 -2.72 7.10 4.97
CA TYR A 87 -4.16 7.08 4.67
C TYR A 87 -4.93 8.19 5.41
N LEU A 88 -4.52 8.55 6.63
CA LEU A 88 -5.19 9.58 7.43
C LEU A 88 -5.17 10.95 6.74
N VAL A 89 -4.09 11.32 6.06
CA VAL A 89 -3.98 12.61 5.35
C VAL A 89 -5.12 12.79 4.32
N PRO A 90 -5.27 11.94 3.29
CA PRO A 90 -6.36 12.10 2.31
C PRO A 90 -7.75 11.92 2.92
N PHE A 91 -7.92 11.04 3.92
CA PHE A 91 -9.22 10.86 4.57
C PHE A 91 -9.61 12.01 5.49
N SER A 92 -8.65 12.68 6.13
CA SER A 92 -8.90 13.90 6.90
C SER A 92 -9.32 15.04 5.98
N PHE A 93 -8.69 15.17 4.81
CA PHE A 93 -9.09 16.13 3.78
C PHE A 93 -10.49 15.81 3.24
N LEU A 94 -10.80 14.53 3.00
CA LEU A 94 -12.13 14.09 2.59
C LEU A 94 -13.19 14.49 3.63
N LEU A 95 -12.92 14.31 4.92
CA LEU A 95 -13.81 14.72 5.99
C LEU A 95 -14.05 16.23 5.98
N THR A 96 -12.99 17.05 5.87
CA THR A 96 -13.10 18.50 5.75
C THR A 96 -13.89 18.91 4.51
N MET A 97 -13.62 18.27 3.37
CA MET A 97 -14.31 18.53 2.13
C MET A 97 -15.82 18.25 2.27
N MET A 98 -16.20 17.14 2.89
CA MET A 98 -17.61 16.81 3.12
C MET A 98 -18.31 17.82 4.03
N GLU A 99 -17.63 18.30 5.08
CA GLU A 99 -18.14 19.39 5.94
C GLU A 99 -18.37 20.68 5.13
N ILE A 100 -17.41 21.08 4.29
CA ILE A 100 -17.54 22.29 3.46
C ILE A 100 -18.69 22.14 2.46
N VAL A 101 -18.75 21.00 1.75
CA VAL A 101 -19.76 20.75 0.72
C VAL A 101 -21.17 20.82 1.30
N ILE A 102 -21.42 20.25 2.48
CA ILE A 102 -22.76 20.26 3.05
C ILE A 102 -23.21 21.66 3.47
N HIS A 103 -22.30 22.48 4.01
CA HIS A 103 -22.60 23.87 4.31
C HIS A 103 -22.96 24.66 3.05
N TYR A 104 -22.25 24.44 1.95
CA TYR A 104 -22.60 25.04 0.66
C TYR A 104 -23.95 24.53 0.11
N GLN A 105 -24.26 23.24 0.26
CA GLN A 105 -25.56 22.67 -0.18
C GLN A 105 -26.76 23.31 0.53
N TYR A 106 -26.60 23.70 1.80
CA TYR A 106 -27.64 24.36 2.58
C TYR A 106 -27.53 25.89 2.60
N ASN A 107 -26.64 26.46 1.78
CA ASN A 107 -26.39 27.90 1.70
C ASN A 107 -26.04 28.55 3.07
N GLU A 108 -25.42 27.77 3.95
CA GLU A 108 -24.93 28.23 5.26
C GLU A 108 -23.44 28.53 5.17
N LYS A 109 -22.98 29.61 5.80
CA LYS A 109 -21.57 30.01 5.72
C LYS A 109 -20.71 29.09 6.61
N PRO A 110 -19.78 28.32 6.04
CA PRO A 110 -18.88 27.48 6.83
C PRO A 110 -18.02 28.39 7.71
N THR A 111 -18.25 28.34 9.02
CA THR A 111 -17.46 29.11 9.98
C THR A 111 -16.31 28.22 10.43
N ILE A 112 -15.07 28.69 10.26
CA ILE A 112 -13.84 27.94 10.62
C ILE A 112 -13.87 27.30 12.02
N PRO A 113 -14.29 27.98 13.11
CA PRO A 113 -14.40 27.34 14.42
C PRO A 113 -15.36 26.14 14.45
N ILE A 114 -16.47 26.18 13.72
CA ILE A 114 -17.44 25.07 13.67
C ILE A 114 -16.81 23.84 13.00
N ILE A 115 -16.05 24.06 11.93
CA ILE A 115 -15.32 22.99 11.24
C ILE A 115 -14.25 22.42 12.16
N LEU A 116 -13.49 23.28 12.84
CA LEU A 116 -12.40 22.84 13.70
C LEU A 116 -12.92 22.04 14.92
N ASP A 117 -14.00 22.50 15.56
CA ASP A 117 -14.67 21.79 16.66
C ASP A 117 -15.11 20.37 16.27
N ARG A 118 -15.39 20.15 14.98
CA ARG A 118 -15.77 18.84 14.42
C ARG A 118 -14.56 18.00 14.04
N MET A 119 -13.50 18.62 13.52
CA MET A 119 -12.28 17.93 13.15
C MET A 119 -11.47 17.44 14.34
N ILE A 120 -11.45 18.19 15.46
CA ILE A 120 -10.74 17.81 16.69
C ILE A 120 -11.14 16.39 17.16
N PRO A 121 -12.44 16.04 17.29
CA PRO A 121 -12.84 14.68 17.59
C PRO A 121 -12.90 13.76 16.35
N GLY A 122 -13.20 14.30 15.16
CA GLY A 122 -13.38 13.50 13.95
C GLY A 122 -12.11 12.81 13.46
N VAL A 123 -10.98 13.54 13.41
CA VAL A 123 -9.68 13.03 12.94
C VAL A 123 -9.14 11.87 13.79
N PRO A 124 -9.08 11.93 15.13
CA PRO A 124 -8.58 10.81 15.93
C PRO A 124 -9.50 9.58 15.85
N ILE A 125 -10.82 9.75 15.80
CA ILE A 125 -11.76 8.64 15.60
C ILE A 125 -11.49 7.97 14.25
N LEU A 126 -11.32 8.77 13.20
CA LEU A 126 -10.98 8.28 11.86
C LEU A 126 -9.61 7.60 11.85
N ALA A 127 -8.61 8.15 12.54
CA ALA A 127 -7.29 7.55 12.66
C ALA A 127 -7.33 6.18 13.33
N LEU A 128 -8.07 6.03 14.43
CA LEU A 128 -8.27 4.74 15.09
C LEU A 128 -8.98 3.74 14.18
N PHE A 129 -9.99 4.21 13.44
CA PHE A 129 -10.72 3.37 12.49
C PHE A 129 -9.84 2.89 11.34
N ILE A 130 -9.00 3.77 10.78
CA ILE A 130 -8.02 3.44 9.73
C ILE A 130 -6.97 2.47 10.27
N PHE A 131 -6.39 2.76 11.45
CA PHE A 131 -5.38 1.92 12.08
C PHE A 131 -5.89 0.50 12.29
N TYR A 132 -7.09 0.35 12.86
CA TYR A 132 -7.71 -0.94 13.07
C TYR A 132 -7.97 -1.67 11.73
N THR A 133 -8.48 -0.95 10.73
CA THR A 133 -8.79 -1.55 9.43
C THR A 133 -7.54 -2.04 8.71
N LEU A 134 -6.43 -1.30 8.77
CA LEU A 134 -5.15 -1.69 8.18
C LEU A 134 -4.55 -2.89 8.91
N ARG A 135 -4.53 -2.86 10.25
CA ARG A 135 -3.95 -3.93 11.08
C ARG A 135 -4.59 -5.29 10.85
N TYR A 136 -5.90 -5.33 10.63
CA TYR A 136 -6.68 -6.56 10.48
C TYR A 136 -7.18 -6.80 9.05
N LYS A 137 -6.59 -6.16 8.03
CA LYS A 137 -7.05 -6.27 6.63
C LYS A 137 -7.09 -7.71 6.11
N ALA A 138 -6.15 -8.56 6.54
CA ALA A 138 -6.05 -9.95 6.13
C ALA A 138 -7.19 -10.85 6.66
N TYR A 139 -7.88 -10.43 7.73
CA TYR A 139 -8.94 -11.22 8.34
C TYR A 139 -10.24 -11.11 7.56
N ARG A 140 -10.82 -12.25 7.20
CA ARG A 140 -12.11 -12.34 6.50
C ARG A 140 -13.26 -11.70 7.31
N SER A 141 -13.14 -11.67 8.64
CA SER A 141 -14.06 -10.96 9.53
C SER A 141 -14.08 -9.46 9.28
N THR A 142 -12.91 -8.83 9.06
CA THR A 142 -12.79 -7.41 8.74
C THR A 142 -13.48 -7.08 7.41
N GLN A 143 -13.33 -7.95 6.40
CA GLN A 143 -14.01 -7.78 5.11
C GLN A 143 -15.54 -7.84 5.25
N ILE A 144 -16.07 -8.79 6.04
CA ILE A 144 -17.51 -8.88 6.31
C ILE A 144 -17.99 -7.65 7.09
N PHE A 145 -17.19 -7.19 8.05
CA PHE A 145 -17.48 -5.98 8.83
C PHE A 145 -17.51 -4.72 7.95
N LEU A 146 -16.53 -4.53 7.08
CA LEU A 146 -16.48 -3.42 6.12
C LEU A 146 -17.68 -3.48 5.15
N PHE A 147 -18.03 -4.67 4.68
CA PHE A 147 -19.21 -4.88 3.83
C PHE A 147 -20.51 -4.48 4.56
N ALA A 148 -20.69 -4.95 5.79
CA ALA A 148 -21.87 -4.64 6.60
C ALA A 148 -21.96 -3.13 6.91
N ILE A 149 -20.84 -2.50 7.31
CA ILE A 149 -20.80 -1.06 7.56
C ILE A 149 -21.11 -0.29 6.29
N SER A 150 -20.52 -0.65 5.14
CA SER A 150 -20.76 0.04 3.87
C SER A 150 -22.25 0.06 3.51
N ILE A 151 -22.95 -1.06 3.65
CA ILE A 151 -24.39 -1.13 3.39
C ILE A 151 -25.16 -0.27 4.40
N LEU A 152 -24.86 -0.42 5.69
CA LEU A 152 -25.56 0.32 6.74
C LEU A 152 -25.33 1.83 6.62
N SER A 153 -24.10 2.27 6.40
CA SER A 153 -23.73 3.67 6.26
C SER A 153 -24.30 4.26 4.98
N GLY A 154 -24.23 3.53 3.84
CA GLY A 154 -24.78 3.98 2.56
C GLY A 154 -26.30 4.13 2.61
N CYS A 155 -27.02 3.11 3.06
CA CYS A 155 -28.48 3.17 3.21
C CYS A 155 -28.91 4.25 4.21
N ARG A 156 -28.23 4.33 5.36
CA ARG A 156 -28.53 5.34 6.39
C ARG A 156 -28.27 6.75 5.86
N LEU A 157 -27.16 6.99 5.18
CA LEU A 157 -26.80 8.30 4.64
C LEU A 157 -27.87 8.80 3.68
N ILE A 158 -28.29 7.97 2.72
CA ILE A 158 -29.28 8.38 1.71
C ILE A 158 -30.66 8.60 2.35
N PHE A 159 -31.04 7.74 3.30
CA PHE A 159 -32.28 7.93 4.06
C PHE A 159 -32.25 9.21 4.90
N GLN A 160 -31.11 9.54 5.52
CA GLN A 160 -30.91 10.73 6.34
C GLN A 160 -31.04 12.00 5.48
N ILE A 161 -30.34 12.05 4.33
CA ILE A 161 -30.36 13.19 3.42
C ILE A 161 -31.79 13.50 2.95
N ASN A 162 -32.60 12.46 2.68
CA ASN A 162 -33.96 12.64 2.18
C ASN A 162 -34.99 12.99 3.28
N ASN A 163 -34.87 12.40 4.48
CA ASN A 163 -35.91 12.51 5.51
C ASN A 163 -35.57 13.42 6.69
N ALA A 164 -34.29 13.74 6.92
CA ALA A 164 -33.89 14.48 8.11
C ALA A 164 -33.84 15.99 7.86
N ASN A 165 -33.99 16.73 8.95
CA ASN A 165 -33.94 18.19 8.93
C ASN A 165 -32.52 18.69 8.62
N TRP A 166 -32.41 19.87 8.02
CA TRP A 166 -31.13 20.45 7.58
C TRP A 166 -30.03 20.44 8.67
N LEU A 167 -30.38 20.79 9.91
CA LEU A 167 -29.43 20.82 11.04
C LEU A 167 -28.86 19.43 11.34
N THR A 168 -29.67 18.39 11.19
CA THR A 168 -29.24 17.01 11.38
C THR A 168 -28.34 16.57 10.24
N ASN A 169 -28.64 16.99 9.01
CA ASN A 169 -27.84 16.65 7.84
C ASN A 169 -26.45 17.23 7.92
N ILE A 170 -26.34 18.53 8.21
CA ILE A 170 -25.05 19.20 8.45
C ILE A 170 -24.28 18.49 9.55
N LYS A 171 -24.97 18.04 10.61
CA LYS A 171 -24.28 17.42 11.73
C LYS A 171 -23.74 16.02 11.46
N GLN A 172 -24.49 15.17 10.77
CA GLN A 172 -24.24 13.72 10.68
C GLN A 172 -23.76 13.26 9.31
N CYS A 173 -24.12 13.94 8.22
CA CYS A 173 -23.77 13.46 6.88
C CYS A 173 -22.26 13.49 6.61
N PRO A 174 -21.48 14.51 7.02
CA PRO A 174 -20.04 14.53 6.70
C PRO A 174 -19.25 13.32 7.24
N PRO A 175 -19.33 12.96 8.53
CA PRO A 175 -18.63 11.77 9.03
C PRO A 175 -19.22 10.48 8.47
N LEU A 176 -20.54 10.40 8.26
CA LEU A 176 -21.19 9.20 7.74
C LEU A 176 -20.81 8.93 6.26
N ALA A 177 -20.73 9.98 5.44
CA ALA A 177 -20.26 9.90 4.07
C ALA A 177 -18.78 9.50 4.00
N THR A 178 -17.95 10.08 4.87
CA THR A 178 -16.52 9.76 4.93
C THR A 178 -16.30 8.29 5.30
N ILE A 179 -17.00 7.76 6.31
CA ILE A 179 -16.94 6.35 6.70
C ILE A 179 -17.44 5.45 5.57
N TRP A 180 -18.53 5.84 4.90
CA TRP A 180 -19.05 5.05 3.79
C TRP A 180 -18.04 4.95 2.64
N ILE A 181 -17.47 6.08 2.21
CA ILE A 181 -16.45 6.10 1.15
C ILE A 181 -15.22 5.30 1.56
N PHE A 182 -14.76 5.48 2.81
CA PHE A 182 -13.63 4.71 3.34
C PHE A 182 -13.89 3.20 3.31
N THR A 183 -15.05 2.75 3.77
CA THR A 183 -15.36 1.31 3.82
C THR A 183 -15.51 0.70 2.43
N VAL A 184 -16.06 1.43 1.46
CA VAL A 184 -16.08 1.02 0.05
C VAL A 184 -14.67 0.94 -0.53
N PHE A 185 -13.82 1.91 -0.22
CA PHE A 185 -12.44 1.97 -0.71
C PHE A 185 -11.55 0.85 -0.14
N MET A 186 -11.73 0.47 1.13
CA MET A 186 -10.92 -0.55 1.79
C MET A 186 -11.42 -1.98 1.60
N ALA A 187 -12.70 -2.16 1.22
CA ALA A 187 -13.26 -3.48 0.95
C ALA A 187 -12.69 -4.07 -0.35
N ASP A 188 -12.61 -5.40 -0.40
CA ASP A 188 -12.28 -6.10 -1.64
C ASP A 188 -13.28 -5.77 -2.76
N LEU A 189 -12.80 -5.73 -4.01
CA LEU A 189 -13.61 -5.29 -5.16
C LEU A 189 -14.95 -6.04 -5.29
N GLY A 190 -14.96 -7.35 -5.03
CA GLY A 190 -16.19 -8.15 -5.10
C GLY A 190 -17.25 -7.70 -4.09
N PRO A 191 -16.99 -7.81 -2.77
CA PRO A 191 -17.88 -7.30 -1.73
C PRO A 191 -18.24 -5.82 -1.91
N ALA A 192 -17.29 -4.97 -2.31
CA ALA A 192 -17.54 -3.55 -2.53
C ALA A 192 -18.61 -3.31 -3.61
N VAL A 193 -18.49 -3.97 -4.76
CA VAL A 193 -19.48 -3.85 -5.85
C VAL A 193 -20.85 -4.36 -5.40
N ILE A 194 -20.91 -5.50 -4.69
CA ILE A 194 -22.17 -6.04 -4.17
C ILE A 194 -22.80 -5.08 -3.16
N ALA A 195 -22.01 -4.46 -2.27
CA ALA A 195 -22.50 -3.49 -1.30
C ALA A 195 -23.09 -2.27 -2.00
N LEU A 196 -22.39 -1.72 -2.99
CA LEU A 196 -22.87 -0.58 -3.77
C LEU A 196 -24.15 -0.91 -4.56
N LEU A 197 -24.21 -2.08 -5.20
CA LEU A 197 -25.42 -2.54 -5.89
C LEU A 197 -26.60 -2.72 -4.92
N THR A 198 -26.34 -3.20 -3.71
CA THR A 198 -27.37 -3.37 -2.67
C THR A 198 -27.90 -2.01 -2.23
N VAL A 199 -27.02 -1.04 -1.98
CA VAL A 199 -27.42 0.34 -1.64
C VAL A 199 -28.20 0.96 -2.80
N ALA A 200 -27.73 0.85 -4.04
CA ALA A 200 -28.42 1.38 -5.22
C ALA A 200 -29.81 0.74 -5.40
N SER A 201 -29.92 -0.57 -5.22
CA SER A 201 -31.19 -1.29 -5.28
C SER A 201 -32.16 -0.83 -4.17
N PHE A 202 -31.66 -0.61 -2.96
CA PHE A 202 -32.45 -0.07 -1.86
C PHE A 202 -32.99 1.33 -2.17
N VAL A 203 -32.16 2.20 -2.74
CA VAL A 203 -32.56 3.57 -3.15
C VAL A 203 -33.66 3.52 -4.20
N TRP A 204 -33.50 2.64 -5.19
CA TRP A 204 -34.52 2.46 -6.23
C TRP A 204 -35.83 1.93 -5.66
N TRP A 205 -35.77 0.93 -4.78
CA TRP A 205 -36.98 0.35 -4.18
C TRP A 205 -37.74 1.34 -3.29
N LYS A 206 -37.03 2.25 -2.62
CA LYS A 206 -37.64 3.26 -1.76
C LYS A 206 -38.08 4.53 -2.52
N GLU A 207 -37.92 4.56 -3.85
CA GLU A 207 -38.18 5.75 -4.68
C GLU A 207 -37.55 7.03 -4.11
N LEU A 208 -36.41 6.88 -3.43
CA LEU A 208 -35.70 7.99 -2.82
C LEU A 208 -35.17 8.84 -3.96
N ARG A 209 -35.64 10.08 -4.05
CA ARG A 209 -35.18 10.98 -5.11
C ARG A 209 -33.69 11.26 -4.89
N ILE A 210 -32.88 10.79 -5.82
CA ILE A 210 -31.51 11.24 -6.02
C ILE A 210 -31.63 12.58 -6.75
N ILE A 211 -32.13 13.60 -6.06
CA ILE A 211 -32.25 14.93 -6.65
C ILE A 211 -30.86 15.54 -6.59
N MET A 212 -30.30 15.77 -7.78
CA MET A 212 -29.14 16.63 -8.00
C MET A 212 -29.62 18.09 -8.07
#